data_AF-A0A482VQK0-F1
#
_entry.id   AF-A0A482VQK0-F1
#
_cell.length_a   1.000
_cell.length_b   1.000
_cell.length_c   1.000
_cell.angle_alpha   90.00
_cell.angle_beta   90.00
_cell.angle_gamma   90.00
#
_symmetry.space_group_name_H-M   'P 1'
#
loop_
_entity.id
_entity.type
_entity.pdbx_description
1 polymer ?
#
loop_
_entity_poly.entity_id
_entity_poly.type
_entity_poly.pdbx_seq_one_letter_code
_entity_poly.pdbx_strand_id
1 'polypeptide(L)'
;IHAVDGYSFRPHDTRIRREAKNGNNKNKDCPNSVTSDFRCKSGECIKEDQECNGTVNCEDASDETNACHRYKCQDFLFRCKYGACINPELECDGKPDCRDNSDETTTRCKNSTETCKEEEFRCNSGQCINNDWKCDGKKNCEDGSDETSATCWNMRCPGFTYKCKYGACVNGDAECNGVIDCLDGSDEDPSICKATPAPPTPTPAEPKPQPPVLQKGSCILPEHPADGRWSVIGSFQTFSPGTPIGTGTVLQINCNKGFKIDGDELILCEEGTWSANIGQCLKTCPVIHSTPTMKVTCTYKNKVTDNCTDAIDGTLAKFHCATFYEDLGLQNMPVHLCHDGSWNQRRPECVPVCGRKSVTATTLIVNGTNVTQGDYPWQVALYTAQSKVLICGGSMITQRVIITAAHCITDQKGKMLSKDLYMVAVGKYFRPYNDPRDANEAQFSPLQEMFIPRQYKGPTQNYLGDIAILVTIKTFTLSRRVQPVCVDWGSNYASELSNPSRNSYGYVAGWGFTAENENPSEELKELKVPAVTYEQCNQNLPEDYEAFLTDDKLCAGYLDQGTSVCKGDSGGGLVFKHKDRYYITGIVSLSPQAPTGGCNSQQYGLYTSVYRYIEEFILDKVSRFKPQH
;
A
#
# COMPACT_ATOMS: atom_id res chain seq x y z
N ILE A 1 -34.14 -63.94 5.41
CA ILE A 1 -33.12 -64.83 6.02
C ILE A 1 -31.76 -64.22 5.70
N HIS A 2 -31.06 -63.71 6.74
CA HIS A 2 -29.71 -63.09 6.79
C HIS A 2 -29.48 -61.81 5.93
N ALA A 3 -29.26 -60.59 6.48
CA ALA A 3 -28.16 -60.03 7.33
C ALA A 3 -26.78 -60.23 6.67
N VAL A 4 -25.93 -59.21 6.43
CA VAL A 4 -25.21 -58.34 7.40
C VAL A 4 -24.69 -57.01 6.74
N ASP A 5 -24.88 -55.90 7.47
CA ASP A 5 -24.15 -54.61 7.72
C ASP A 5 -23.23 -53.93 6.66
N GLY A 6 -23.01 -52.61 6.61
CA GLY A 6 -23.34 -51.41 7.41
C GLY A 6 -22.55 -50.22 6.80
N TYR A 7 -23.07 -48.98 6.68
CA TYR A 7 -22.98 -47.90 7.67
C TYR A 7 -23.98 -46.78 7.29
N SER A 8 -24.70 -46.28 8.30
CA SER A 8 -25.85 -45.39 8.17
C SER A 8 -25.46 -43.91 8.31
N PHE A 9 -26.07 -43.07 7.46
CA PHE A 9 -26.11 -41.62 7.52
C PHE A 9 -27.42 -41.15 8.18
N ARG A 10 -27.37 -39.92 8.73
CA ARG A 10 -28.46 -39.01 9.18
C ARG A 10 -28.81 -39.06 10.69
N PRO A 11 -29.63 -38.11 11.18
CA PRO A 11 -29.39 -36.66 11.33
C PRO A 11 -29.69 -36.23 12.79
N HIS A 12 -29.33 -35.02 13.23
CA HIS A 12 -29.89 -34.50 14.48
C HIS A 12 -30.49 -33.09 14.34
N ASP A 13 -31.80 -33.12 14.54
CA ASP A 13 -32.76 -32.04 14.71
C ASP A 13 -32.59 -31.32 16.05
N THR A 14 -32.99 -30.05 16.03
CA THR A 14 -33.15 -29.09 17.10
C THR A 14 -33.99 -29.59 18.30
N ARG A 15 -33.58 -29.24 19.53
CA ARG A 15 -34.49 -28.83 20.63
C ARG A 15 -33.77 -28.28 21.87
N ILE A 16 -34.23 -27.10 22.24
CA ILE A 16 -34.22 -26.37 23.51
C ILE A 16 -34.14 -27.25 24.78
N ARG A 17 -33.34 -26.83 25.77
CA ARG A 17 -33.49 -26.92 27.27
C ARG A 17 -32.14 -26.44 27.88
N ARG A 18 -32.02 -25.71 29.00
CA ARG A 18 -32.89 -25.29 30.10
C ARG A 18 -32.13 -24.20 30.87
N GLU A 19 -32.82 -23.16 31.33
CA GLU A 19 -32.36 -22.35 32.46
C GLU A 19 -32.29 -23.22 33.73
N ALA A 20 -31.21 -23.05 34.49
CA ALA A 20 -31.14 -23.39 35.91
C ALA A 20 -30.37 -22.28 36.63
N LYS A 21 -31.09 -21.43 37.36
CA LYS A 21 -30.55 -20.50 38.36
C LYS A 21 -30.26 -21.25 39.67
N ASN A 22 -29.02 -21.15 40.14
CA ASN A 22 -28.56 -21.06 41.54
C ASN A 22 -27.03 -21.24 41.52
N GLY A 23 -26.17 -20.41 42.08
CA GLY A 23 -26.27 -19.20 42.88
C GLY A 23 -24.83 -18.84 43.28
N ASN A 24 -24.52 -17.53 43.31
CA ASN A 24 -23.30 -16.91 43.85
C ASN A 24 -21.93 -17.33 43.27
N ASN A 25 -21.45 -16.57 42.28
CA ASN A 25 -20.12 -15.99 42.40
C ASN A 25 -20.06 -14.61 41.72
N LYS A 26 -19.44 -13.65 42.40
CA LYS A 26 -19.50 -12.21 42.15
C LYS A 26 -18.61 -11.78 40.97
N ASN A 27 -19.08 -10.83 40.15
CA ASN A 27 -18.38 -9.96 39.17
C ASN A 27 -17.19 -10.54 38.38
N LYS A 28 -17.43 -10.95 37.13
CA LYS A 28 -16.39 -11.43 36.20
C LYS A 28 -16.22 -10.67 34.88
N ASP A 29 -16.86 -9.52 34.66
CA ASP A 29 -16.68 -8.75 33.42
C ASP A 29 -15.99 -7.40 33.69
N CYS A 30 -15.10 -7.00 32.79
CA CYS A 30 -14.40 -5.71 32.80
C CYS A 30 -15.43 -4.55 32.78
N PRO A 31 -15.40 -3.62 33.75
CA PRO A 31 -16.44 -2.62 33.89
C PRO A 31 -16.19 -1.44 32.93
N ASN A 32 -16.59 -1.61 31.65
CA ASN A 32 -17.04 -0.59 30.68
C ASN A 32 -17.15 -1.22 29.28
N SER A 33 -18.17 -2.06 29.06
CA SER A 33 -18.33 -2.80 27.81
C SER A 33 -18.97 -1.94 26.70
N VAL A 34 -18.16 -1.55 25.73
CA VAL A 34 -18.59 -1.40 24.33
C VAL A 34 -17.81 -2.35 23.40
N THR A 35 -16.70 -2.96 23.83
CA THR A 35 -15.95 -3.95 23.03
C THR A 35 -15.29 -5.00 23.93
N SER A 36 -14.94 -6.14 23.34
CA SER A 36 -14.36 -7.34 23.94
C SER A 36 -12.99 -7.10 24.59
N ASP A 37 -12.92 -7.13 25.92
CA ASP A 37 -11.69 -7.01 26.71
C ASP A 37 -11.43 -8.32 27.49
N PHE A 38 -10.15 -8.73 27.59
CA PHE A 38 -9.70 -9.88 28.38
C PHE A 38 -9.33 -9.44 29.80
N ARG A 39 -9.78 -10.19 30.81
CA ARG A 39 -9.46 -9.93 32.22
C ARG A 39 -8.33 -10.83 32.69
N CYS A 40 -7.19 -10.23 33.01
CA CYS A 40 -6.04 -10.86 33.64
C CYS A 40 -6.41 -11.47 34.99
N LYS A 41 -5.70 -12.51 35.46
CA LYS A 41 -6.02 -13.11 36.79
C LYS A 41 -5.58 -12.20 37.94
N SER A 42 -4.61 -11.32 37.73
CA SER A 42 -4.24 -10.21 38.63
C SER A 42 -5.35 -9.15 38.76
N GLY A 43 -6.30 -9.13 37.82
CA GLY A 43 -7.58 -8.42 37.93
C GLY A 43 -7.73 -7.22 37.00
N GLU A 44 -6.65 -6.80 36.35
CA GLU A 44 -6.61 -5.80 35.27
C GLU A 44 -7.26 -6.32 33.98
N CYS A 45 -7.60 -5.38 33.11
CA CYS A 45 -8.24 -5.65 31.82
C CYS A 45 -7.35 -5.15 30.69
N ILE A 46 -7.10 -6.01 29.73
CA ILE A 46 -6.38 -5.71 28.49
C ILE A 46 -7.33 -5.92 27.31
N LYS A 47 -6.98 -5.41 26.14
CA LYS A 47 -7.82 -5.60 24.95
C LYS A 47 -7.74 -7.04 24.42
N GLU A 48 -8.73 -7.49 23.67
CA GLU A 48 -8.72 -8.83 23.04
C GLU A 48 -7.52 -9.05 22.10
N ASP A 49 -7.04 -8.01 21.39
CA ASP A 49 -5.83 -8.09 20.56
C ASP A 49 -4.52 -8.15 21.36
N GLN A 50 -4.62 -8.05 22.69
CA GLN A 50 -3.53 -8.21 23.63
C GLN A 50 -3.52 -9.59 24.31
N GLU A 51 -4.53 -10.43 24.06
CA GLU A 51 -4.51 -11.83 24.50
C GLU A 51 -3.74 -12.67 23.48
N CYS A 52 -2.70 -13.39 23.91
CA CYS A 52 -1.94 -14.33 23.08
C CYS A 52 -1.24 -13.71 21.86
N ASN A 53 -0.76 -12.48 21.97
CA ASN A 53 -0.02 -11.74 20.94
C ASN A 53 1.51 -11.84 21.08
N GLY A 54 2.00 -12.62 22.05
CA GLY A 54 3.42 -12.81 22.33
C GLY A 54 4.03 -11.78 23.28
N THR A 55 3.27 -10.78 23.73
CA THR A 55 3.74 -9.72 24.64
C THR A 55 3.04 -9.85 25.98
N VAL A 56 3.79 -9.79 27.08
CA VAL A 56 3.19 -9.77 28.42
C VAL A 56 2.54 -8.41 28.67
N ASN A 57 1.22 -8.36 28.58
CA ASN A 57 0.37 -7.21 28.85
C ASN A 57 -0.34 -7.30 30.22
N CYS A 58 -0.53 -8.50 30.78
CA CYS A 58 -0.95 -8.69 32.17
C CYS A 58 0.25 -8.63 33.14
N GLU A 59 0.06 -8.09 34.35
CA GLU A 59 1.11 -8.09 35.39
C GLU A 59 1.48 -9.52 35.82
N ASP A 60 0.50 -10.43 35.81
CA ASP A 60 0.70 -11.85 36.11
C ASP A 60 1.00 -12.71 34.88
N ALA A 61 1.14 -12.09 33.70
CA ALA A 61 1.33 -12.75 32.41
C ALA A 61 0.26 -13.82 32.08
N SER A 62 -0.97 -13.64 32.56
CA SER A 62 -2.07 -14.59 32.32
C SER A 62 -2.62 -14.59 30.90
N ASP A 63 -2.37 -13.53 30.15
CA ASP A 63 -2.59 -13.36 28.71
C ASP A 63 -1.64 -14.20 27.85
N GLU A 64 -0.42 -14.47 28.32
CA GLU A 64 0.60 -15.22 27.59
C GLU A 64 0.93 -16.57 28.26
N THR A 65 -0.07 -17.45 28.28
CA THR A 65 0.03 -18.79 28.89
C THR A 65 -0.34 -19.91 27.91
N ASN A 66 -0.14 -21.17 28.28
CA ASN A 66 -0.57 -22.35 27.48
C ASN A 66 -2.07 -22.37 27.15
N ALA A 67 -2.90 -21.48 27.73
CA ALA A 67 -4.28 -21.28 27.31
C ALA A 67 -4.40 -20.82 25.85
N CYS A 68 -3.36 -20.16 25.30
CA CYS A 68 -3.27 -19.70 23.92
C CYS A 68 -3.34 -20.83 22.88
N HIS A 69 -3.19 -22.10 23.28
CA HIS A 69 -3.44 -23.24 22.39
C HIS A 69 -4.86 -23.28 21.82
N ARG A 70 -5.83 -22.66 22.50
CA ARG A 70 -7.22 -22.55 22.04
C ARG A 70 -7.43 -21.44 21.03
N TYR A 71 -6.51 -20.48 20.96
CA TYR A 71 -6.57 -19.38 20.01
C TYR A 71 -6.05 -19.85 18.64
N LYS A 72 -6.79 -19.52 17.58
CA LYS A 72 -6.43 -19.87 16.21
C LYS A 72 -5.69 -18.68 15.58
N CYS A 73 -4.39 -18.82 15.39
CA CYS A 73 -3.60 -17.82 14.65
C CYS A 73 -4.14 -17.67 13.24
N GLN A 74 -4.10 -16.44 12.69
CA GLN A 74 -4.29 -16.23 11.26
C GLN A 74 -3.17 -16.95 10.49
N ASP A 75 -3.47 -17.45 9.29
CA ASP A 75 -2.61 -18.39 8.54
C ASP A 75 -1.21 -17.82 8.20
N PHE A 76 -1.03 -16.50 8.33
CA PHE A 76 0.22 -15.80 8.07
C PHE A 76 1.02 -15.43 9.32
N LEU A 77 0.59 -15.79 10.55
CA LEU A 77 1.33 -15.51 11.78
C LEU A 77 2.16 -16.73 12.21
N PHE A 78 3.33 -16.51 12.80
CA PHE A 78 4.10 -17.57 13.44
C PHE A 78 3.47 -17.93 14.79
N ARG A 79 3.34 -19.22 15.07
CA ARG A 79 2.73 -19.71 16.30
C ARG A 79 3.81 -20.22 17.25
N CYS A 80 3.98 -19.52 18.37
CA CYS A 80 4.81 -19.99 19.47
C CYS A 80 4.32 -21.36 19.97
N LYS A 81 5.24 -22.18 20.49
CA LYS A 81 4.92 -23.54 20.97
C LYS A 81 3.92 -23.53 22.12
N TYR A 82 3.88 -22.50 22.97
CA TYR A 82 2.83 -22.32 24.00
C TYR A 82 1.49 -21.76 23.47
N GLY A 83 1.44 -21.31 22.21
CA GLY A 83 0.21 -21.02 21.47
C GLY A 83 0.01 -19.59 20.98
N ALA A 84 0.80 -18.63 21.47
CA ALA A 84 0.72 -17.24 21.05
C ALA A 84 1.07 -17.04 19.57
N CYS A 85 0.57 -15.97 18.98
CA CYS A 85 0.77 -15.66 17.57
C CYS A 85 1.61 -14.39 17.43
N ILE A 86 2.78 -14.50 16.82
CA ILE A 86 3.69 -13.39 16.55
C ILE A 86 3.89 -13.19 15.04
N ASN A 87 4.46 -12.06 14.65
CA ASN A 87 4.73 -11.78 13.24
C ASN A 87 5.80 -12.73 12.66
N PRO A 88 5.71 -13.13 11.39
CA PRO A 88 6.71 -14.02 10.76
C PRO A 88 8.12 -13.45 10.69
N GLU A 89 8.26 -12.12 10.68
CA GLU A 89 9.56 -11.44 10.66
C GLU A 89 10.34 -11.63 11.97
N LEU A 90 9.66 -12.10 13.03
CA LEU A 90 10.21 -12.44 14.34
C LEU A 90 10.51 -13.94 14.47
N GLU A 91 10.30 -14.75 13.42
CA GLU A 91 10.75 -16.15 13.41
C GLU A 91 12.23 -16.19 12.98
N CYS A 92 13.11 -16.68 13.86
CA CYS A 92 14.56 -16.81 13.62
C CYS A 92 15.31 -15.48 13.46
N ASP A 93 14.90 -14.42 14.17
CA ASP A 93 15.54 -13.09 14.12
C ASP A 93 16.72 -12.94 15.10
N GLY A 94 16.98 -13.99 15.89
CA GLY A 94 18.05 -14.03 16.89
C GLY A 94 17.64 -13.47 18.26
N LYS A 95 16.37 -13.11 18.46
CA LYS A 95 15.84 -12.61 19.72
C LYS A 95 14.65 -13.46 20.19
N PRO A 96 14.49 -13.66 21.51
CA PRO A 96 13.34 -14.35 22.07
C PRO A 96 12.11 -13.43 22.08
N ASP A 97 11.28 -13.51 21.04
CA ASP A 97 9.97 -12.86 20.95
C ASP A 97 8.85 -13.79 21.44
N CYS A 98 9.01 -15.10 21.30
CA CYS A 98 8.20 -16.05 22.06
C CYS A 98 8.74 -16.17 23.50
N ARG A 99 7.83 -16.12 24.48
CA ARG A 99 8.15 -16.38 25.90
C ARG A 99 8.89 -17.70 26.15
N ASP A 100 8.63 -18.72 25.34
CA ASP A 100 9.28 -20.03 25.41
C ASP A 100 10.42 -20.22 24.39
N ASN A 101 10.84 -19.14 23.73
CA ASN A 101 11.92 -19.10 22.74
C ASN A 101 11.70 -20.09 21.57
N SER A 102 10.45 -20.36 21.22
CA SER A 102 10.08 -21.34 20.19
C SER A 102 10.18 -20.81 18.76
N ASP A 103 10.11 -19.50 18.60
CA ASP A 103 10.54 -18.73 17.44
C ASP A 103 12.00 -19.00 17.06
N GLU A 104 12.90 -19.07 18.03
CA GLU A 104 14.34 -19.27 17.76
C GLU A 104 14.78 -20.74 17.74
N THR A 105 13.98 -21.63 18.32
CA THR A 105 14.33 -23.06 18.47
C THR A 105 13.70 -23.97 17.42
N THR A 106 12.97 -23.40 16.47
CA THR A 106 12.32 -24.13 15.38
C THR A 106 13.35 -24.75 14.41
N THR A 107 13.03 -25.92 13.85
CA THR A 107 13.91 -26.63 12.90
C THR A 107 14.22 -25.82 11.63
N ARG A 108 13.40 -24.81 11.31
CA ARG A 108 13.66 -23.84 10.23
C ARG A 108 14.86 -22.93 10.53
N CYS A 109 15.06 -22.52 11.77
CA CYS A 109 16.22 -21.72 12.19
C CYS A 109 17.54 -22.50 12.14
N LYS A 110 17.48 -23.84 12.23
CA LYS A 110 18.66 -24.71 12.11
C LYS A 110 19.20 -24.80 10.67
N ASN A 111 18.39 -24.45 9.68
CA ASN A 111 18.79 -24.46 8.27
C ASN A 111 19.24 -23.08 7.76
N SER A 112 19.23 -22.03 8.61
CA SER A 112 19.84 -20.73 8.28
C SER A 112 21.33 -20.68 8.63
N THR A 113 22.05 -21.78 8.42
CA THR A 113 23.52 -21.74 8.32
C THR A 113 23.90 -21.21 6.94
N GLU A 114 23.64 -19.92 6.70
CA GLU A 114 24.37 -19.17 5.70
C GLU A 114 25.16 -18.08 6.42
N THR A 115 26.47 -18.18 6.25
CA THR A 115 27.52 -17.23 6.61
C THR A 115 27.11 -15.77 6.43
N CYS A 116 27.70 -14.86 7.23
CA CYS A 116 27.59 -13.40 7.05
C CYS A 116 27.66 -13.03 5.57
N LYS A 117 26.90 -12.02 5.14
CA LYS A 117 26.83 -11.61 3.72
C LYS A 117 28.25 -11.31 3.20
N GLU A 118 28.48 -11.41 1.88
CA GLU A 118 29.82 -11.22 1.28
C GLU A 118 30.52 -9.89 1.67
N GLU A 119 29.76 -8.89 2.12
CA GLU A 119 30.24 -7.56 2.55
C GLU A 119 30.30 -7.37 4.08
N GLU A 120 30.17 -8.45 4.85
CA GLU A 120 30.16 -8.42 6.32
C GLU A 120 31.32 -9.25 6.91
N PHE A 121 31.99 -8.70 7.93
CA PHE A 121 32.98 -9.41 8.72
C PHE A 121 32.30 -10.19 9.85
N ARG A 122 32.66 -11.47 10.01
CA ARG A 122 32.17 -12.32 11.08
C ARG A 122 33.08 -12.23 12.31
N CYS A 123 32.56 -11.67 13.39
CA CYS A 123 33.20 -11.69 14.71
C CYS A 123 33.33 -13.13 15.24
N ASN A 124 34.31 -13.41 16.12
CA ASN A 124 34.42 -14.74 16.73
C ASN A 124 33.27 -15.04 17.71
N SER A 125 32.62 -13.99 18.24
CA SER A 125 31.35 -14.03 18.97
C SER A 125 30.16 -14.50 18.12
N GLY A 126 30.29 -14.52 16.79
CA GLY A 126 29.23 -14.89 15.85
C GLY A 126 28.44 -13.71 15.27
N GLN A 127 28.63 -12.50 15.80
CA GLN A 127 28.07 -11.25 15.26
C GLN A 127 28.62 -10.97 13.85
N CYS A 128 27.78 -10.49 12.93
CA CYS A 128 28.21 -9.95 11.64
C CYS A 128 28.26 -8.42 11.73
N ILE A 129 29.40 -7.83 11.41
CA ILE A 129 29.57 -6.38 11.31
C ILE A 129 29.89 -6.00 9.87
N ASN A 130 29.70 -4.73 9.49
CA ASN A 130 30.09 -4.27 8.17
C ASN A 130 31.62 -4.44 8.00
N ASN A 131 32.08 -4.87 6.82
CA ASN A 131 33.50 -5.06 6.56
C ASN A 131 34.31 -3.74 6.65
N ASP A 132 33.66 -2.58 6.51
CA ASP A 132 34.26 -1.24 6.74
C ASP A 132 34.58 -0.98 8.22
N TRP A 133 33.96 -1.71 9.15
CA TRP A 133 34.21 -1.61 10.60
C TRP A 133 35.25 -2.61 11.08
N LYS A 134 35.93 -3.28 10.14
CA LYS A 134 37.02 -4.19 10.46
C LYS A 134 38.33 -3.41 10.45
N CYS A 135 39.02 -3.34 11.58
CA CYS A 135 40.32 -2.67 11.73
C CYS A 135 40.23 -1.15 11.53
N ASP A 136 39.15 -0.53 12.02
CA ASP A 136 38.86 0.91 11.91
C ASP A 136 39.25 1.70 13.18
N GLY A 137 39.84 1.03 14.16
CA GLY A 137 40.26 1.62 15.44
C GLY A 137 39.20 1.54 16.55
N LYS A 138 38.00 1.04 16.26
CA LYS A 138 36.89 0.96 17.23
C LYS A 138 36.40 -0.47 17.42
N LYS A 139 36.05 -0.79 18.67
CA LYS A 139 35.49 -2.09 19.02
C LYS A 139 34.02 -2.16 18.60
N ASN A 140 33.74 -2.85 17.49
CA ASN A 140 32.39 -3.03 16.94
C ASN A 140 31.89 -4.47 17.13
N CYS A 141 32.80 -5.45 17.23
CA CYS A 141 32.47 -6.78 17.73
C CYS A 141 32.32 -6.79 19.26
N GLU A 142 31.33 -7.50 19.79
CA GLU A 142 31.16 -7.67 21.24
C GLU A 142 32.40 -8.25 21.94
N ASP A 143 33.08 -9.18 21.26
CA ASP A 143 34.34 -9.79 21.70
C ASP A 143 35.60 -9.04 21.24
N GLY A 144 35.45 -7.98 20.45
CA GLY A 144 36.54 -7.15 19.91
C GLY A 144 37.44 -7.86 18.90
N SER A 145 36.93 -8.91 18.27
CA SER A 145 37.67 -9.73 17.29
C SER A 145 38.01 -9.00 15.99
N ASP A 146 37.30 -7.90 15.71
CA ASP A 146 37.54 -6.94 14.63
C ASP A 146 38.82 -6.12 14.83
N GLU A 147 39.18 -5.78 16.07
CA GLU A 147 40.33 -4.91 16.39
C GLU A 147 41.49 -5.67 17.05
N THR A 148 41.82 -6.87 16.55
CA THR A 148 42.94 -7.66 17.07
C THR A 148 44.14 -7.66 16.14
N SER A 149 45.35 -7.80 16.69
CA SER A 149 46.56 -7.93 15.88
C SER A 149 46.47 -9.11 14.89
N ALA A 150 45.85 -10.23 15.27
CA ALA A 150 45.69 -11.38 14.38
C ALA A 150 44.81 -11.05 13.16
N THR A 151 43.76 -10.23 13.34
CA THR A 151 42.84 -9.80 12.29
C THR A 151 43.44 -8.68 11.41
N CYS A 152 44.13 -7.72 12.02
CA CYS A 152 44.54 -6.46 11.37
C CYS A 152 45.99 -6.42 10.89
N TRP A 153 46.83 -7.40 11.24
CA TRP A 153 48.26 -7.40 10.88
C TRP A 153 48.53 -7.18 9.38
N ASN A 154 47.76 -7.89 8.53
CA ASN A 154 47.91 -7.85 7.07
C ASN A 154 47.13 -6.72 6.38
N MET A 155 46.41 -5.87 7.13
CA MET A 155 45.71 -4.71 6.56
C MET A 155 46.71 -3.69 6.02
N ARG A 156 46.46 -3.23 4.78
CA ARG A 156 47.21 -2.15 4.13
C ARG A 156 46.41 -0.87 4.22
N CYS A 157 46.87 0.04 5.05
CA CYS A 157 46.27 1.34 5.21
C CYS A 157 46.57 2.25 4.00
N PRO A 158 45.59 3.01 3.48
CA PRO A 158 45.84 4.06 2.49
C PRO A 158 46.87 5.09 2.99
N GLY A 159 47.66 5.68 2.09
CA GLY A 159 48.78 6.57 2.47
C GLY A 159 48.44 7.86 3.22
N PHE A 160 47.15 8.15 3.42
CA PHE A 160 46.63 9.30 4.17
C PHE A 160 46.06 8.92 5.54
N THR A 161 46.23 7.67 5.98
CA THR A 161 45.75 7.15 7.27
C THR A 161 46.94 6.79 8.16
N TYR A 162 46.76 6.87 9.48
CA TYR A 162 47.74 6.41 10.44
C TYR A 162 47.50 4.93 10.76
N LYS A 163 48.57 4.12 10.75
CA LYS A 163 48.48 2.68 11.03
C LYS A 163 48.84 2.41 12.49
N CYS A 164 47.86 2.01 13.29
CA CYS A 164 48.05 1.59 14.67
C CYS A 164 49.03 0.40 14.75
N LYS A 165 49.71 0.25 15.88
CA LYS A 165 50.73 -0.79 16.08
C LYS A 165 50.17 -2.22 15.95
N TYR A 166 48.92 -2.47 16.32
CA TYR A 166 48.25 -3.75 16.07
C TYR A 166 47.70 -3.93 14.63
N GLY A 167 47.71 -2.88 13.81
CA GLY A 167 47.46 -2.97 12.37
C GLY A 167 46.21 -2.27 11.84
N ALA A 168 45.37 -1.70 12.71
CA ALA A 168 44.20 -0.90 12.31
C ALA A 168 44.58 0.42 11.63
N CYS A 169 43.65 0.96 10.84
CA CYS A 169 43.83 2.20 10.10
C CYS A 169 42.90 3.29 10.65
N VAL A 170 43.47 4.29 11.28
CA VAL A 170 42.75 5.48 11.78
C VAL A 170 43.10 6.70 10.93
N ASN A 171 42.45 7.84 11.17
CA ASN A 171 42.70 9.06 10.40
C ASN A 171 44.18 9.48 10.44
N GLY A 172 44.68 10.11 9.37
CA GLY A 172 46.08 10.54 9.28
C GLY A 172 46.49 11.57 10.34
N ASP A 173 45.54 12.36 10.84
CA ASP A 173 45.76 13.36 11.90
C ASP A 173 45.70 12.76 13.31
N ALA A 174 45.64 11.43 13.46
CA ALA A 174 45.61 10.73 14.75
C ALA A 174 46.96 10.77 15.48
N GLU A 175 48.08 10.98 14.78
CA GLU A 175 49.41 10.96 15.39
C GLU A 175 49.65 12.16 16.31
N CYS A 176 49.76 11.90 17.63
CA CYS A 176 50.10 12.89 18.66
C CYS A 176 49.15 14.11 18.72
N ASN A 177 47.85 13.89 18.54
CA ASN A 177 46.81 14.91 18.57
C ASN A 177 46.17 15.09 19.97
N GLY A 178 46.57 14.28 20.94
CA GLY A 178 46.07 14.26 22.32
C GLY A 178 44.80 13.43 22.53
N VAL A 179 44.37 12.63 21.54
CA VAL A 179 43.20 11.75 21.58
C VAL A 179 43.65 10.33 21.27
N ILE A 180 43.15 9.36 22.04
CA ILE A 180 43.42 7.94 21.77
C ILE A 180 42.42 7.46 20.72
N ASP A 181 42.83 7.50 19.45
CA ASP A 181 42.11 6.99 18.28
C ASP A 181 42.45 5.51 18.02
N CYS A 182 43.66 5.04 18.36
CA CYS A 182 43.98 3.62 18.31
C CYS A 182 43.54 2.89 19.58
N LEU A 183 42.92 1.72 19.44
CA LEU A 183 42.51 0.88 20.59
C LEU A 183 43.67 0.51 21.54
N ASP A 184 44.91 0.45 21.03
CA ASP A 184 46.12 0.19 21.81
C ASP A 184 46.89 1.47 22.22
N GLY A 185 46.35 2.66 21.92
CA GLY A 185 46.94 3.97 22.22
C GLY A 185 48.27 4.23 21.53
N SER A 186 48.57 3.50 20.45
CA SER A 186 49.86 3.63 19.75
C SER A 186 50.03 4.97 19.05
N ASP A 187 48.94 5.64 18.68
CA ASP A 187 48.91 7.00 18.13
C ASP A 187 49.40 8.10 19.10
N GLU A 188 49.34 7.84 20.41
CA GLU A 188 49.77 8.76 21.47
C GLU A 188 50.98 8.24 22.27
N ASP A 189 51.70 7.23 21.74
CA ASP A 189 52.82 6.63 22.45
C ASP A 189 53.96 7.67 22.63
N PRO A 190 54.42 7.95 23.87
CA PRO A 190 55.46 8.94 24.14
C PRO A 190 56.80 8.68 23.43
N SER A 191 57.04 7.45 22.95
CA SER A 191 58.24 7.09 22.19
C SER A 191 58.23 7.62 20.74
N ILE A 192 57.05 7.85 20.17
CA ILE A 192 56.82 8.49 18.86
C ILE A 192 56.45 9.96 19.04
N CYS A 193 55.63 10.27 20.04
CA CYS A 193 55.32 11.63 20.47
C CYS A 193 56.45 12.20 21.34
N LYS A 194 57.50 12.73 20.73
CA LYS A 194 58.60 13.41 21.44
C LYS A 194 58.08 14.61 22.25
N ALA A 195 57.74 14.43 23.52
CA ALA A 195 57.69 15.49 24.52
C ALA A 195 59.14 15.91 24.85
N THR A 196 59.56 17.15 25.04
CA THR A 196 58.98 18.52 25.11
C THR A 196 60.19 19.48 24.98
N PRO A 197 60.07 20.79 25.23
CA PRO A 197 60.89 21.27 26.36
C PRO A 197 60.13 22.06 27.43
N ALA A 198 60.67 21.93 28.64
CA ALA A 198 60.32 22.56 29.90
C ALA A 198 60.81 24.04 29.98
N PRO A 199 60.61 24.76 31.11
CA PRO A 199 60.30 26.19 31.19
C PRO A 199 61.51 27.15 31.02
N PRO A 200 61.30 28.42 30.61
CA PRO A 200 62.37 29.41 30.58
C PRO A 200 62.56 30.12 31.95
N THR A 201 63.79 30.12 32.44
CA THR A 201 64.30 31.00 33.53
C THR A 201 64.50 32.44 33.00
N PRO A 202 64.48 33.49 33.84
CA PRO A 202 64.05 34.84 33.47
C PRO A 202 65.16 35.76 32.98
N THR A 203 64.86 36.58 31.97
CA THR A 203 65.50 37.89 31.71
C THR A 203 64.56 38.80 30.91
N PRO A 204 64.81 40.12 30.92
CA PRO A 204 64.01 41.15 31.58
C PRO A 204 62.76 41.58 30.80
N ALA A 205 61.81 42.14 31.55
CA ALA A 205 60.52 42.63 31.07
C ALA A 205 60.61 43.59 29.87
N GLU A 206 59.96 43.21 28.77
CA GLU A 206 59.46 44.11 27.73
C GLU A 206 57.92 44.12 27.73
N PRO A 207 57.28 45.17 27.18
CA PRO A 207 56.07 45.75 27.75
C PRO A 207 54.83 44.88 27.53
N LYS A 208 53.89 44.98 28.48
CA LYS A 208 52.55 44.39 28.42
C LYS A 208 51.93 44.50 27.02
N PRO A 209 51.36 43.41 26.46
CA PRO A 209 50.48 43.53 25.31
C PRO A 209 49.32 44.45 25.68
N GLN A 210 49.11 45.47 24.86
CA GLN A 210 47.88 46.26 24.93
C GLN A 210 46.68 45.34 24.68
N PRO A 211 45.54 45.55 25.35
CA PRO A 211 44.33 44.80 25.07
C PRO A 211 43.96 44.97 23.59
N PRO A 212 43.42 43.92 22.93
CA PRO A 212 43.06 44.01 21.52
C PRO A 212 42.08 45.18 21.35
N VAL A 213 42.46 46.11 20.48
CA VAL A 213 41.62 47.25 20.12
C VAL A 213 40.39 46.69 19.43
N LEU A 214 39.24 46.74 20.11
CA LEU A 214 37.94 46.47 19.49
C LEU A 214 37.80 47.43 18.31
N GLN A 215 37.88 46.93 17.08
CA GLN A 215 37.58 47.77 15.92
C GLN A 215 36.10 48.17 16.01
N LYS A 216 35.82 49.46 15.88
CA LYS A 216 34.48 50.02 16.01
C LYS A 216 33.57 49.37 14.95
N GLY A 217 32.59 48.56 15.39
CA GLY A 217 31.71 47.78 14.51
C GLY A 217 32.03 46.29 14.37
N SER A 218 32.96 45.73 15.16
CA SER A 218 33.22 44.28 15.19
C SER A 218 32.11 43.50 15.90
N CYS A 219 31.69 42.36 15.37
CA CYS A 219 30.76 41.43 16.03
C CYS A 219 31.50 40.44 16.92
N ILE A 220 30.85 39.92 17.95
CA ILE A 220 31.36 38.81 18.75
C ILE A 220 30.82 37.50 18.19
N LEU A 221 31.70 36.54 17.92
CA LEU A 221 31.28 35.22 17.43
C LEU A 221 30.39 34.52 18.47
N PRO A 222 29.19 34.08 18.06
CA PRO A 222 28.24 33.41 18.95
C PRO A 222 28.68 31.98 19.30
N GLU A 223 28.06 31.40 20.32
CA GLU A 223 28.19 29.96 20.61
C GLU A 223 27.71 29.10 19.42
N HIS A 224 28.23 27.88 19.31
CA HIS A 224 27.75 26.94 18.30
C HIS A 224 26.31 26.48 18.62
N PRO A 225 25.45 26.30 17.60
CA PRO A 225 24.12 25.75 17.83
C PRO A 225 24.23 24.30 18.34
N ALA A 226 23.29 23.90 19.20
CA ALA A 226 23.14 22.49 19.55
C ALA A 226 22.94 21.66 18.28
N ASP A 227 23.61 20.52 18.18
CA ASP A 227 23.61 19.64 17.00
C ASP A 227 24.06 20.30 15.68
N GLY A 228 24.93 21.30 15.77
CA GLY A 228 25.56 21.92 14.61
C GLY A 228 26.82 22.72 14.94
N ARG A 229 27.34 23.39 13.92
CA ARG A 229 28.50 24.28 14.02
C ARG A 229 28.38 25.41 13.01
N TRP A 230 29.08 26.51 13.22
CA TRP A 230 29.21 27.56 12.21
C TRP A 230 30.65 27.65 11.73
N SER A 231 30.84 28.12 10.50
CA SER A 231 32.16 28.39 9.90
C SER A 231 32.19 29.77 9.27
N VAL A 232 33.32 30.47 9.33
CA VAL A 232 33.52 31.76 8.67
C VAL A 232 33.76 31.53 7.18
N ILE A 233 32.90 32.06 6.33
CA ILE A 233 33.06 31.94 4.88
C ILE A 233 34.32 32.70 4.43
N GLY A 234 35.16 32.04 3.64
CA GLY A 234 36.37 32.65 3.07
C GLY A 234 37.59 32.68 3.99
N SER A 235 37.55 32.01 5.14
CA SER A 235 38.70 31.81 6.03
C SER A 235 39.04 30.33 6.17
N PHE A 236 40.34 30.02 6.24
CA PHE A 236 40.85 28.67 6.54
C PHE A 236 41.18 28.48 8.03
N GLN A 237 41.06 29.55 8.84
CA GLN A 237 41.29 29.49 10.28
C GLN A 237 40.03 29.04 11.01
N THR A 238 40.23 28.24 12.07
CA THR A 238 39.20 27.92 13.05
C THR A 238 39.10 29.06 14.06
N PHE A 239 37.87 29.45 14.38
CA PHE A 239 37.60 30.51 15.35
C PHE A 239 36.79 29.96 16.52
N SER A 240 37.10 30.41 17.73
CA SER A 240 36.35 30.03 18.93
C SER A 240 35.22 31.02 19.20
N PRO A 241 34.10 30.58 19.80
CA PRO A 241 33.07 31.47 20.34
C PRO A 241 33.66 32.58 21.22
N GLY A 242 33.04 33.75 21.22
CA GLY A 242 33.51 34.93 21.96
C GLY A 242 34.61 35.75 21.27
N THR A 243 35.15 35.29 20.13
CA THR A 243 36.19 36.02 19.39
C THR A 243 35.58 37.23 18.66
N PRO A 244 36.16 38.45 18.76
CA PRO A 244 35.72 39.59 17.97
C PRO A 244 36.14 39.44 16.51
N ILE A 245 35.21 39.69 15.59
CA ILE A 245 35.43 39.60 14.15
C ILE A 245 34.94 40.87 13.42
N GLY A 246 35.61 41.21 12.32
CA GLY A 246 35.34 42.44 11.58
C GLY A 246 33.94 42.48 10.94
N THR A 247 33.45 43.69 10.68
CA THR A 247 32.23 43.92 9.89
C THR A 247 32.35 43.31 8.50
N GLY A 248 31.24 42.83 7.93
CA GLY A 248 31.21 42.17 6.62
C GLY A 248 31.48 40.66 6.65
N THR A 249 31.77 40.10 7.83
CA THR A 249 31.98 38.66 8.01
C THR A 249 30.67 37.89 7.88
N VAL A 250 30.69 36.79 7.12
CA VAL A 250 29.54 35.88 6.96
C VAL A 250 29.83 34.56 7.67
N LEU A 251 28.92 34.12 8.53
CA LEU A 251 28.93 32.77 9.10
C LEU A 251 28.00 31.87 8.30
N GLN A 252 28.47 30.67 7.99
CA GLN A 252 27.65 29.57 7.47
C GLN A 252 27.35 28.59 8.60
N ILE A 253 26.07 28.38 8.88
CA ILE A 253 25.60 27.42 9.86
C ILE A 253 25.44 26.05 9.20
N ASN A 254 26.08 25.04 9.76
CA ASN A 254 26.03 23.66 9.30
C ASN A 254 25.52 22.77 10.43
N CYS A 255 24.38 22.10 10.22
CA CYS A 255 23.84 21.14 11.18
C CYS A 255 24.44 19.74 10.97
N ASN A 256 24.44 18.94 12.03
CA ASN A 256 24.84 17.54 11.98
C ASN A 256 23.90 16.72 11.07
N LYS A 257 24.35 15.54 10.62
CA LYS A 257 23.55 14.64 9.77
C LYS A 257 22.20 14.33 10.43
N GLY A 258 21.11 14.52 9.69
CA GLY A 258 19.75 14.31 10.21
C GLY A 258 19.17 15.53 10.94
N PHE A 259 19.86 16.67 10.93
CA PHE A 259 19.37 17.93 11.46
C PHE A 259 19.43 19.02 10.38
N LYS A 260 18.56 20.02 10.51
CA LYS A 260 18.54 21.19 9.64
C LYS A 260 18.21 22.44 10.45
N ILE A 261 18.76 23.58 10.03
CA ILE A 261 18.65 24.84 10.76
C ILE A 261 17.22 25.40 10.67
N ASP A 262 16.65 25.73 11.82
CA ASP A 262 15.45 26.55 11.97
C ASP A 262 15.84 28.03 12.03
N GLY A 263 16.10 28.62 10.86
CA GLY A 263 16.57 29.99 10.73
C GLY A 263 17.35 30.20 9.45
N ASP A 264 18.12 31.28 9.39
CA ASP A 264 18.99 31.59 8.25
C ASP A 264 20.26 30.73 8.29
N GLU A 265 20.59 30.10 7.16
CA GLU A 265 21.83 29.33 7.00
C GLU A 265 23.07 30.24 6.98
N LEU A 266 22.87 31.49 6.54
CA LEU A 266 23.91 32.52 6.42
C LEU A 266 23.55 33.73 7.28
N ILE A 267 24.45 34.11 8.19
CA ILE A 267 24.30 35.32 9.02
C ILE A 267 25.49 36.25 8.82
N LEU A 268 25.21 37.55 8.68
CA LEU A 268 26.17 38.60 8.35
C LEU A 268 26.41 39.50 9.56
N CYS A 269 27.67 39.87 9.79
CA CYS A 269 28.04 40.90 10.77
C CYS A 269 27.92 42.30 10.15
N GLU A 270 26.96 43.09 10.63
CA GLU A 270 26.71 44.48 10.24
C GLU A 270 26.88 45.41 11.44
N GLU A 271 27.89 46.28 11.38
CA GLU A 271 28.17 47.35 12.36
C GLU A 271 28.16 46.91 13.85
N GLY A 272 28.61 45.69 14.12
CA GLY A 272 28.71 45.13 15.47
C GLY A 272 27.50 44.29 15.91
N THR A 273 26.54 44.07 15.01
CA THR A 273 25.37 43.21 15.22
C THR A 273 25.27 42.14 14.14
N TRP A 274 24.77 40.95 14.50
CA TRP A 274 24.47 39.89 13.53
C TRP A 274 23.11 40.14 12.87
N SER A 275 23.01 39.87 11.57
CA SER A 275 21.78 40.05 10.76
C SER A 275 20.61 39.19 11.25
N ALA A 276 20.91 38.06 11.89
CA ALA A 276 19.95 37.19 12.56
C ALA A 276 20.60 36.47 13.74
N ASN A 277 19.78 35.97 14.66
CA ASN A 277 20.26 35.08 15.72
C ASN A 277 20.61 33.71 15.13
N ILE A 278 21.57 33.01 15.75
CA ILE A 278 21.81 31.60 15.45
C ILE A 278 20.54 30.81 15.79
N GLY A 279 19.94 30.20 14.77
CA GLY A 279 18.80 29.31 14.91
C GLY A 279 19.17 27.99 15.59
N GLN A 280 18.20 27.09 15.71
CA GLN A 280 18.42 25.75 16.27
C GLN A 280 18.50 24.70 15.17
N CYS A 281 19.45 23.77 15.27
CA CYS A 281 19.44 22.59 14.42
C CYS A 281 18.38 21.62 14.95
N LEU A 282 17.31 21.43 14.17
CA LEU A 282 16.20 20.55 14.52
C LEU A 282 16.27 19.27 13.70
N LYS A 283 15.87 18.14 14.30
CA LYS A 283 15.85 16.84 13.61
C LYS A 283 14.96 16.90 12.37
N THR A 284 15.43 16.31 11.28
CA THR A 284 14.68 16.19 10.01
C THR A 284 13.87 14.91 9.97
N CYS A 285 12.65 14.97 9.45
CA CYS A 285 11.83 13.78 9.21
C CYS A 285 12.03 13.20 7.79
N PRO A 286 11.68 11.91 7.57
CA PRO A 286 11.76 11.29 6.25
C PRO A 286 11.01 12.08 5.18
N VAL A 287 11.61 12.18 3.99
CA VAL A 287 11.03 12.96 2.90
C VAL A 287 9.69 12.37 2.44
N ILE A 288 8.70 13.25 2.23
CA ILE A 288 7.41 12.89 1.64
C ILE A 288 7.22 13.66 0.34
N HIS A 289 7.10 12.93 -0.77
CA HIS A 289 6.72 13.48 -2.06
C HIS A 289 5.26 13.20 -2.37
N SER A 290 4.65 14.12 -3.12
CA SER A 290 3.37 13.88 -3.78
C SER A 290 3.54 12.79 -4.83
N THR A 291 2.59 11.86 -4.88
CA THR A 291 2.49 10.79 -5.88
C THR A 291 1.43 11.17 -6.94
N PRO A 292 1.25 10.36 -8.00
CA PRO A 292 0.14 10.53 -8.94
C PRO A 292 -1.24 10.36 -8.29
N THR A 293 -1.34 9.64 -7.17
CA THR A 293 -2.60 9.36 -6.46
C THR A 293 -2.85 10.27 -5.27
N MET A 294 -1.79 10.89 -4.72
CA MET A 294 -1.84 11.63 -3.47
C MET A 294 -0.95 12.87 -3.53
N LYS A 295 -1.49 14.02 -3.12
CA LYS A 295 -0.77 15.27 -2.91
C LYS A 295 -0.48 15.46 -1.43
N VAL A 296 0.68 16.02 -1.12
CA VAL A 296 1.05 16.39 0.25
C VAL A 296 1.47 17.85 0.29
N THR A 297 0.96 18.55 1.30
CA THR A 297 1.32 19.93 1.64
C THR A 297 1.94 19.94 3.03
N CYS A 298 3.09 20.59 3.18
CA CYS A 298 3.78 20.72 4.45
C CYS A 298 3.69 22.16 4.94
N THR A 299 3.36 22.34 6.21
CA THR A 299 3.25 23.65 6.85
C THR A 299 4.23 23.74 8.03
N TYR A 300 5.08 24.75 8.02
CA TYR A 300 5.98 25.06 9.12
C TYR A 300 6.01 26.57 9.35
N LYS A 301 5.71 27.03 10.57
CA LYS A 301 5.62 28.47 10.93
C LYS A 301 4.84 29.31 9.90
N ASN A 302 3.65 28.84 9.49
CA ASN A 302 2.78 29.44 8.47
C ASN A 302 3.31 29.45 7.02
N LYS A 303 4.51 28.91 6.76
CA LYS A 303 5.00 28.69 5.41
C LYS A 303 4.50 27.34 4.91
N VAL A 304 3.83 27.35 3.75
CA VAL A 304 3.33 26.14 3.10
C VAL A 304 4.24 25.78 1.93
N THR A 305 4.63 24.52 1.84
CA THR A 305 5.39 23.97 0.72
C THR A 305 4.70 22.75 0.14
N ASP A 306 4.83 22.57 -1.17
CA ASP A 306 4.51 21.31 -1.83
C ASP A 306 5.66 20.33 -1.62
N ASN A 307 5.32 19.11 -1.23
CA ASN A 307 6.29 18.10 -0.80
C ASN A 307 6.99 18.49 0.53
N CYS A 308 7.28 17.47 1.31
CA CYS A 308 7.91 17.57 2.63
C CYS A 308 9.38 17.14 2.51
N THR A 309 10.14 17.81 1.64
CA THR A 309 11.58 17.56 1.43
C THR A 309 12.43 18.07 2.57
N ASP A 310 12.00 19.18 3.17
CA ASP A 310 12.76 19.95 4.15
C ASP A 310 12.07 19.95 5.52
N ALA A 311 11.34 18.87 5.83
CA ALA A 311 10.58 18.77 7.06
C ALA A 311 11.51 18.62 8.27
N ILE A 312 11.44 19.58 9.18
CA ILE A 312 12.09 19.58 10.50
C ILE A 312 11.05 19.40 11.61
N ASP A 313 11.52 19.11 12.82
CA ASP A 313 10.69 18.98 14.02
C ASP A 313 9.67 20.15 14.12
N GLY A 314 8.39 19.81 14.28
CA GLY A 314 7.28 20.77 14.28
C GLY A 314 6.57 20.97 12.93
N THR A 315 7.10 20.43 11.82
CA THR A 315 6.42 20.48 10.50
C THR A 315 5.15 19.64 10.49
N LEU A 316 4.06 20.19 9.95
CA LEU A 316 2.77 19.54 9.77
C LEU A 316 2.56 19.13 8.31
N ALA A 317 2.41 17.85 8.02
CA ALA A 317 2.08 17.33 6.69
C ALA A 317 0.57 17.04 6.59
N LYS A 318 -0.07 17.60 5.57
CA LYS A 318 -1.48 17.38 5.25
C LYS A 318 -1.61 16.77 3.87
N PHE A 319 -2.38 15.69 3.78
CA PHE A 319 -2.56 14.90 2.56
C PHE A 319 -3.91 15.16 1.90
N HIS A 320 -3.91 15.06 0.57
CA HIS A 320 -5.07 15.22 -0.28
C HIS A 320 -5.03 14.19 -1.40
N CYS A 321 -6.11 13.44 -1.64
CA CYS A 321 -6.15 12.57 -2.80
C CYS A 321 -6.17 13.38 -4.10
N ALA A 322 -5.47 12.89 -5.12
CA ALA A 322 -5.46 13.49 -6.43
C ALA A 322 -6.84 13.39 -7.09
N THR A 323 -7.07 14.16 -8.15
CA THR A 323 -8.31 14.10 -8.93
C THR A 323 -8.63 12.66 -9.35
N PHE A 324 -9.89 12.24 -9.18
CA PHE A 324 -10.38 10.87 -9.41
C PHE A 324 -9.92 9.82 -8.38
N TYR A 325 -9.32 10.24 -7.27
CA TYR A 325 -9.02 9.39 -6.11
C TYR A 325 -9.74 9.91 -4.85
N GLU A 326 -9.98 9.02 -3.90
CA GLU A 326 -10.62 9.32 -2.63
C GLU A 326 -10.07 8.47 -1.48
N ASP A 327 -10.34 8.92 -0.26
CA ASP A 327 -10.02 8.21 0.97
C ASP A 327 -11.22 7.36 1.39
N LEU A 328 -11.04 6.04 1.47
CA LEU A 328 -12.09 5.08 1.83
C LEU A 328 -12.07 4.64 3.29
N GLY A 329 -11.19 5.18 4.16
CA GLY A 329 -10.95 4.52 5.45
C GLY A 329 -10.44 5.35 6.62
N LEU A 330 -10.06 6.62 6.47
CA LEU A 330 -9.75 7.48 7.61
C LEU A 330 -10.62 8.74 7.54
N GLN A 331 -11.55 8.89 8.48
CA GLN A 331 -12.42 10.07 8.57
C GLN A 331 -11.59 11.34 8.80
N ASN A 332 -11.17 11.98 7.70
CA ASN A 332 -10.17 13.03 7.57
C ASN A 332 -8.74 12.48 7.58
N MET A 333 -8.13 12.37 6.39
CA MET A 333 -6.67 12.35 6.19
C MET A 333 -5.98 13.18 7.28
N PRO A 334 -5.40 12.54 8.31
CA PRO A 334 -4.99 13.27 9.49
C PRO A 334 -3.76 14.13 9.17
N VAL A 335 -3.55 15.18 9.95
CA VAL A 335 -2.35 16.00 9.83
C VAL A 335 -1.23 15.28 10.56
N HIS A 336 -0.18 14.92 9.84
CA HIS A 336 0.97 14.25 10.43
C HIS A 336 1.94 15.29 10.98
N LEU A 337 2.43 15.08 12.19
CA LEU A 337 3.44 15.91 12.82
C LEU A 337 4.81 15.24 12.64
N CYS A 338 5.77 15.99 12.13
CA CYS A 338 7.17 15.65 12.22
C CYS A 338 7.63 15.89 13.65
N HIS A 339 7.98 14.82 14.36
CA HIS A 339 8.53 14.90 15.70
C HIS A 339 9.65 13.90 15.91
N ASP A 340 10.76 14.37 16.48
CA ASP A 340 11.94 13.61 16.84
C ASP A 340 12.54 12.80 15.67
N GLY A 341 12.47 13.35 14.46
CA GLY A 341 12.95 12.70 13.24
C GLY A 341 12.01 11.65 12.65
N SER A 342 10.76 11.57 13.10
CA SER A 342 9.74 10.64 12.59
C SER A 342 8.38 11.30 12.35
N TRP A 343 7.57 10.70 11.48
CA TRP A 343 6.17 11.10 11.30
C TRP A 343 5.29 10.30 12.26
N ASN A 344 4.41 10.98 12.99
CA ASN A 344 3.57 10.36 14.03
C ASN A 344 2.51 9.37 13.51
N GLN A 345 2.28 9.26 12.20
CA GLN A 345 1.20 8.46 11.61
C GLN A 345 1.62 7.80 10.29
N ARG A 346 0.97 6.68 9.97
CA ARG A 346 1.16 5.95 8.71
C ARG A 346 0.55 6.73 7.55
N ARG A 347 1.22 6.71 6.39
CA ARG A 347 0.73 7.40 5.19
C ARG A 347 -0.65 6.86 4.81
N PRO A 348 -1.61 7.74 4.52
CA PRO A 348 -2.93 7.31 4.08
C PRO A 348 -2.90 6.75 2.66
N GLU A 349 -3.92 5.96 2.31
CA GLU A 349 -4.08 5.35 0.98
C GLU A 349 -5.22 6.03 0.21
N CYS A 350 -4.90 6.55 -0.97
CA CYS A 350 -5.88 7.11 -1.90
C CYS A 350 -6.22 6.08 -2.97
N VAL A 351 -7.49 5.72 -3.07
CA VAL A 351 -7.98 4.73 -4.04
C VAL A 351 -8.76 5.39 -5.18
N PRO A 352 -8.83 4.79 -6.37
CA PRO A 352 -9.65 5.30 -7.46
C PRO A 352 -11.12 5.46 -7.06
N VAL A 353 -11.70 6.60 -7.38
CA VAL A 353 -13.14 6.82 -7.30
C VAL A 353 -13.83 5.87 -8.28
N CYS A 354 -14.69 5.00 -7.77
CA CYS A 354 -15.46 4.06 -8.59
C CYS A 354 -16.92 4.49 -8.77
N GLY A 355 -17.52 4.03 -9.87
CA GLY A 355 -18.97 3.97 -10.05
C GLY A 355 -19.66 5.32 -10.13
N ARG A 356 -18.99 6.40 -10.55
CA ARG A 356 -19.63 7.71 -10.76
C ARG A 356 -19.80 8.02 -12.25
N LYS A 357 -21.01 8.37 -12.68
CA LYS A 357 -21.25 8.93 -14.02
C LYS A 357 -20.70 10.37 -14.08
N SER A 358 -20.15 10.77 -15.22
CA SER A 358 -19.50 12.09 -15.39
C SER A 358 -20.50 13.25 -15.55
N VAL A 359 -21.75 12.97 -15.94
CA VAL A 359 -22.81 13.98 -16.11
C VAL A 359 -24.06 13.58 -15.32
N THR A 360 -24.68 14.56 -14.65
CA THR A 360 -26.00 14.42 -14.02
C THR A 360 -27.06 14.44 -15.11
N ALA A 361 -27.20 13.34 -15.87
CA ALA A 361 -28.17 13.26 -16.95
C ALA A 361 -29.60 13.43 -16.40
N THR A 362 -30.31 14.46 -16.88
CA THR A 362 -31.75 14.60 -16.72
C THR A 362 -32.42 13.45 -17.47
N THR A 363 -33.08 12.56 -16.73
CA THR A 363 -33.80 11.42 -17.28
C THR A 363 -35.12 11.90 -17.89
N LEU A 364 -35.24 11.82 -19.21
CA LEU A 364 -36.53 11.89 -19.90
C LEU A 364 -36.66 10.71 -20.86
N ILE A 365 -37.47 9.74 -20.42
CA ILE A 365 -38.30 8.82 -21.24
C ILE A 365 -37.62 7.52 -21.75
N VAL A 366 -38.46 6.50 -21.95
CA VAL A 366 -38.21 5.04 -22.13
C VAL A 366 -37.89 4.68 -23.60
N ASN A 367 -37.14 3.58 -23.85
CA ASN A 367 -36.68 2.98 -25.13
C ASN A 367 -35.22 3.19 -25.59
N GLY A 368 -34.26 3.21 -24.66
CA GLY A 368 -32.84 3.29 -24.98
C GLY A 368 -32.41 4.73 -25.25
N THR A 369 -31.74 5.35 -24.28
CA THR A 369 -31.38 6.76 -24.36
C THR A 369 -29.98 6.94 -24.96
N ASN A 370 -29.80 8.02 -25.71
CA ASN A 370 -28.45 8.51 -26.04
C ASN A 370 -27.71 8.80 -24.73
N VAL A 371 -26.56 8.16 -24.59
CA VAL A 371 -25.64 8.38 -23.48
C VAL A 371 -24.91 9.71 -23.74
N THR A 372 -24.62 10.50 -22.73
CA THR A 372 -23.72 11.65 -22.90
C THR A 372 -22.27 11.18 -22.77
N GLN A 373 -21.35 11.83 -23.50
CA GLN A 373 -19.94 11.43 -23.50
C GLN A 373 -19.36 11.45 -22.06
N GLY A 374 -19.00 10.27 -21.55
CA GLY A 374 -18.44 10.11 -20.20
C GLY A 374 -19.43 9.58 -19.14
N ASP A 375 -20.68 9.29 -19.48
CA ASP A 375 -21.63 8.71 -18.50
C ASP A 375 -21.24 7.31 -18.01
N TYR A 376 -20.53 6.53 -18.83
CA TYR A 376 -20.07 5.18 -18.49
C TYR A 376 -18.54 5.08 -18.57
N PRO A 377 -17.81 5.70 -17.63
CA PRO A 377 -16.36 5.78 -17.72
C PRO A 377 -15.65 4.44 -17.47
N TRP A 378 -16.39 3.43 -17.01
CA TRP A 378 -15.92 2.05 -16.84
C TRP A 378 -16.17 1.17 -18.07
N GLN A 379 -16.85 1.67 -19.09
CA GLN A 379 -17.16 0.88 -20.28
C GLN A 379 -15.86 0.51 -21.02
N VAL A 380 -15.73 -0.77 -21.33
CA VAL A 380 -14.61 -1.31 -22.11
C VAL A 380 -15.10 -1.83 -23.44
N ALA A 381 -14.32 -1.57 -24.49
CA ALA A 381 -14.47 -2.17 -25.80
C ALA A 381 -13.34 -3.20 -26.03
N LEU A 382 -13.71 -4.44 -26.33
CA LEU A 382 -12.79 -5.51 -26.67
C LEU A 382 -12.77 -5.71 -28.20
N TYR A 383 -11.63 -5.41 -28.82
CA TYR A 383 -11.45 -5.51 -30.27
C TYR A 383 -10.57 -6.70 -30.66
N THR A 384 -10.74 -7.18 -31.89
CA THR A 384 -9.72 -8.00 -32.54
C THR A 384 -8.45 -7.18 -32.77
N ALA A 385 -7.30 -7.73 -32.43
CA ALA A 385 -6.03 -7.03 -32.57
C ALA A 385 -5.67 -6.74 -34.03
N GLN A 386 -6.02 -7.65 -34.95
CA GLN A 386 -5.70 -7.54 -36.38
C GLN A 386 -6.75 -6.73 -37.15
N SER A 387 -8.02 -7.18 -37.15
CA SER A 387 -9.08 -6.57 -37.94
C SER A 387 -9.73 -5.35 -37.30
N LYS A 388 -9.42 -5.04 -36.03
CA LYS A 388 -9.95 -3.89 -35.28
C LYS A 388 -11.48 -3.87 -35.20
N VAL A 389 -12.09 -5.05 -35.21
CA VAL A 389 -13.54 -5.25 -35.11
C VAL A 389 -13.91 -5.43 -33.64
N LEU A 390 -14.96 -4.73 -33.18
CA LEU A 390 -15.48 -4.89 -31.83
C LEU A 390 -16.09 -6.29 -31.67
N ILE A 391 -15.61 -7.03 -30.67
CA ILE A 391 -16.05 -8.39 -30.35
C ILE A 391 -17.10 -8.34 -29.24
N CYS A 392 -16.72 -7.72 -28.11
CA CYS A 392 -17.50 -7.71 -26.88
C CYS A 392 -17.29 -6.39 -26.11
N GLY A 393 -18.19 -6.16 -25.15
CA GLY A 393 -18.01 -5.19 -24.09
C GLY A 393 -17.22 -5.74 -22.90
N GLY A 394 -17.01 -4.88 -21.93
CA GLY A 394 -16.40 -5.21 -20.64
C GLY A 394 -16.63 -4.08 -19.65
N SER A 395 -16.23 -4.30 -18.40
CA SER A 395 -16.24 -3.28 -17.35
C SER A 395 -14.88 -3.21 -16.68
N MET A 396 -14.30 -2.02 -16.62
CA MET A 396 -13.06 -1.76 -15.91
C MET A 396 -13.36 -1.70 -14.40
N ILE A 397 -12.70 -2.54 -13.60
CA ILE A 397 -12.84 -2.56 -12.13
C ILE A 397 -11.62 -1.99 -11.40
N THR A 398 -10.47 -1.94 -12.07
CA THR A 398 -9.27 -1.19 -11.66
C THR A 398 -8.60 -0.60 -12.91
N GLN A 399 -7.56 0.23 -12.76
CA GLN A 399 -6.81 0.79 -13.90
C GLN A 399 -6.13 -0.26 -14.81
N ARG A 400 -6.13 -1.54 -14.43
CA ARG A 400 -5.53 -2.65 -15.20
C ARG A 400 -6.41 -3.89 -15.35
N VAL A 401 -7.44 -4.02 -14.51
CA VAL A 401 -8.25 -5.24 -14.42
C VAL A 401 -9.65 -4.96 -14.97
N ILE A 402 -10.07 -5.80 -15.90
CA ILE A 402 -11.34 -5.72 -16.61
C ILE A 402 -12.10 -7.03 -16.43
N ILE A 403 -13.39 -6.91 -16.20
CA ILE A 403 -14.33 -8.03 -16.22
C ILE A 403 -15.04 -8.05 -17.57
N THR A 404 -15.18 -9.24 -18.16
CA THR A 404 -16.01 -9.49 -19.36
C THR A 404 -16.59 -10.91 -19.28
N ALA A 405 -17.27 -11.40 -20.32
CA ALA A 405 -17.77 -12.77 -20.38
C ALA A 405 -16.69 -13.73 -20.87
N ALA A 406 -16.70 -14.98 -20.40
CA ALA A 406 -15.72 -15.99 -20.82
C ALA A 406 -15.88 -16.33 -22.30
N HIS A 407 -17.12 -16.42 -22.80
CA HIS A 407 -17.39 -16.70 -24.20
C HIS A 407 -16.82 -15.65 -25.18
N CYS A 408 -16.50 -14.45 -24.70
CA CYS A 408 -15.85 -13.41 -25.51
C CYS A 408 -14.38 -13.72 -25.81
N ILE A 409 -13.75 -14.61 -25.04
CA ILE A 409 -12.32 -14.95 -25.17
C ILE A 409 -12.06 -16.45 -25.37
N THR A 410 -13.10 -17.25 -25.56
CA THR A 410 -12.99 -18.69 -25.80
C THR A 410 -13.55 -19.10 -27.16
N ASP A 411 -13.10 -20.25 -27.66
CA ASP A 411 -13.77 -20.91 -28.78
C ASP A 411 -15.12 -21.53 -28.35
N GLN A 412 -15.82 -22.15 -29.31
CA GLN A 412 -17.13 -22.79 -29.09
C GLN A 412 -17.07 -23.98 -28.11
N LYS A 413 -15.88 -24.51 -27.81
CA LYS A 413 -15.67 -25.61 -26.86
C LYS A 413 -15.29 -25.10 -25.47
N GLY A 414 -15.27 -23.77 -25.27
CA GLY A 414 -14.83 -23.14 -24.02
C GLY A 414 -13.31 -23.15 -23.83
N LYS A 415 -12.52 -23.40 -24.89
CA LYS A 415 -11.06 -23.32 -24.81
C LYS A 415 -10.62 -21.87 -24.98
N MET A 416 -9.80 -21.39 -24.06
CA MET A 416 -9.26 -20.03 -24.09
C MET A 416 -8.41 -19.78 -25.35
N LEU A 417 -8.69 -18.67 -26.03
CA LEU A 417 -7.97 -18.20 -27.20
C LEU A 417 -6.68 -17.45 -26.79
N SER A 418 -5.79 -17.18 -27.75
CA SER A 418 -4.56 -16.42 -27.44
C SER A 418 -4.89 -14.96 -27.10
N LYS A 419 -4.23 -14.44 -26.06
CA LYS A 419 -4.34 -13.03 -25.63
C LYS A 419 -3.93 -12.03 -26.71
N ASP A 420 -3.04 -12.43 -27.62
CA ASP A 420 -2.51 -11.57 -28.70
C ASP A 420 -3.55 -11.27 -29.78
N LEU A 421 -4.69 -11.96 -29.76
CA LEU A 421 -5.82 -11.72 -30.64
C LEU A 421 -6.66 -10.51 -30.22
N TYR A 422 -6.38 -9.92 -29.06
CA TYR A 422 -7.25 -8.92 -28.44
C TYR A 422 -6.55 -7.58 -28.22
N MET A 423 -7.33 -6.51 -28.36
CA MET A 423 -6.96 -5.15 -27.98
C MET A 423 -8.09 -4.56 -27.14
N VAL A 424 -7.74 -4.05 -25.96
CA VAL A 424 -8.68 -3.39 -25.06
C VAL A 424 -8.67 -1.89 -25.33
N ALA A 425 -9.84 -1.26 -25.33
CA ALA A 425 -9.99 0.18 -25.32
C ALA A 425 -10.93 0.66 -24.21
N VAL A 426 -10.59 1.77 -23.57
CA VAL A 426 -11.40 2.49 -22.56
C VAL A 426 -11.57 3.95 -22.97
N GLY A 427 -12.57 4.64 -22.42
CA GLY A 427 -12.84 6.04 -22.74
C GLY A 427 -13.43 6.29 -24.12
N LYS A 428 -13.88 5.22 -24.79
CA LYS A 428 -14.55 5.29 -26.10
C LYS A 428 -16.01 5.67 -25.96
N TYR A 429 -16.49 6.51 -26.86
CA TYR A 429 -17.91 6.75 -27.07
C TYR A 429 -18.39 6.16 -28.39
N PHE A 430 -17.54 6.17 -29.42
CA PHE A 430 -17.88 5.67 -30.75
C PHE A 430 -17.37 4.24 -30.96
N ARG A 431 -18.21 3.41 -31.59
CA ARG A 431 -17.95 1.98 -31.86
C ARG A 431 -16.69 1.74 -32.70
N PRO A 432 -16.35 2.53 -33.75
CA PRO A 432 -15.15 2.29 -34.54
C PRO A 432 -13.87 2.40 -33.71
N TYR A 433 -12.91 1.51 -33.99
CA TYR A 433 -11.64 1.44 -33.25
C TYR A 433 -10.89 2.78 -33.24
N ASN A 434 -10.70 3.40 -34.41
CA ASN A 434 -9.99 4.67 -34.59
C ASN A 434 -10.95 5.83 -34.98
N ASP A 435 -12.03 6.03 -34.23
CA ASP A 435 -12.88 7.21 -34.45
C ASP A 435 -12.13 8.49 -34.03
N PRO A 436 -11.99 9.50 -34.92
CA PRO A 436 -11.24 10.73 -34.62
C PRO A 436 -11.84 11.53 -33.46
N ARG A 437 -13.13 11.39 -33.18
CA ARG A 437 -13.82 12.08 -32.08
C ARG A 437 -13.44 11.52 -30.70
N ASP A 438 -12.86 10.32 -30.65
CA ASP A 438 -12.36 9.68 -29.44
C ASP A 438 -10.83 9.85 -29.25
N ALA A 439 -10.10 10.38 -30.24
CA ALA A 439 -8.64 10.27 -30.34
C ALA A 439 -7.86 10.83 -29.12
N ASN A 440 -8.40 11.82 -28.43
CA ASN A 440 -7.73 12.48 -27.30
C ASN A 440 -8.13 11.91 -25.92
N GLU A 441 -9.11 11.02 -25.87
CA GLU A 441 -9.71 10.54 -24.62
C GLU A 441 -9.66 9.01 -24.51
N ALA A 442 -9.75 8.31 -25.64
CA ALA A 442 -9.67 6.86 -25.68
C ALA A 442 -8.25 6.36 -25.43
N GLN A 443 -8.13 5.32 -24.62
CA GLN A 443 -6.87 4.68 -24.29
C GLN A 443 -6.91 3.22 -24.70
N PHE A 444 -5.79 2.70 -25.20
CA PHE A 444 -5.69 1.34 -25.74
C PHE A 444 -4.55 0.56 -25.11
N SER A 445 -4.80 -0.71 -24.81
CA SER A 445 -3.78 -1.63 -24.29
C SER A 445 -3.96 -3.05 -24.85
N PRO A 446 -2.86 -3.74 -25.21
CA PRO A 446 -2.85 -5.19 -25.32
C PRO A 446 -3.05 -5.85 -23.95
N LEU A 447 -3.31 -7.16 -23.97
CA LEU A 447 -3.49 -7.98 -22.78
C LEU A 447 -2.17 -8.57 -22.29
N GLN A 448 -1.93 -8.47 -20.99
CA GLN A 448 -0.86 -9.18 -20.28
C GLN A 448 -1.29 -10.62 -20.02
N GLU A 449 -2.51 -10.82 -19.51
CA GLU A 449 -3.00 -12.12 -19.07
C GLU A 449 -4.54 -12.18 -19.16
N MET A 450 -5.07 -13.39 -19.26
CA MET A 450 -6.51 -13.66 -19.30
C MET A 450 -6.82 -14.84 -18.39
N PHE A 451 -7.95 -14.77 -17.70
CA PHE A 451 -8.41 -15.82 -16.80
C PHE A 451 -9.87 -16.14 -17.05
N ILE A 452 -10.20 -17.43 -16.97
CA ILE A 452 -11.56 -17.97 -16.93
C ILE A 452 -11.69 -18.95 -15.75
N PRO A 453 -12.86 -19.06 -15.11
CA PRO A 453 -13.11 -20.06 -14.09
C PRO A 453 -12.95 -21.49 -14.65
N ARG A 454 -12.48 -22.43 -13.82
CA ARG A 454 -12.22 -23.82 -14.25
C ARG A 454 -13.48 -24.55 -14.69
N GLN A 455 -14.61 -24.21 -14.08
CA GLN A 455 -15.94 -24.73 -14.37
C GLN A 455 -16.47 -24.28 -15.73
N TYR A 456 -15.95 -23.19 -16.31
CA TYR A 456 -16.43 -22.75 -17.61
C TYR A 456 -16.04 -23.74 -18.72
N LYS A 457 -17.07 -24.25 -19.42
CA LYS A 457 -16.94 -25.17 -20.58
C LYS A 457 -17.86 -24.78 -21.75
N GLY A 458 -18.26 -23.50 -21.80
CA GLY A 458 -19.15 -22.98 -22.84
C GLY A 458 -20.49 -23.74 -22.90
N PRO A 459 -20.99 -24.10 -24.09
CA PRO A 459 -22.28 -24.77 -24.25
C PRO A 459 -22.41 -26.10 -23.50
N THR A 460 -21.31 -26.83 -23.30
CA THR A 460 -21.35 -28.16 -22.66
C THR A 460 -21.71 -28.13 -21.18
N GLN A 461 -21.56 -26.97 -20.53
CA GLN A 461 -22.02 -26.72 -19.16
C GLN A 461 -22.97 -25.52 -19.11
N ASN A 462 -23.76 -25.32 -20.17
CA ASN A 462 -24.78 -24.28 -20.24
C ASN A 462 -24.26 -22.88 -19.86
N TYR A 463 -22.99 -22.58 -20.20
CA TYR A 463 -22.32 -21.32 -19.86
C TYR A 463 -22.25 -21.01 -18.35
N LEU A 464 -22.22 -22.01 -17.48
CA LEU A 464 -21.85 -21.85 -16.07
C LEU A 464 -20.45 -21.22 -15.95
N GLY A 465 -20.29 -20.19 -15.13
CA GLY A 465 -19.01 -19.49 -14.97
C GLY A 465 -18.60 -18.67 -16.18
N ASP A 466 -19.56 -18.12 -16.93
CA ASP A 466 -19.31 -17.23 -18.07
C ASP A 466 -18.88 -15.83 -17.62
N ILE A 467 -17.70 -15.76 -17.01
CA ILE A 467 -17.00 -14.57 -16.55
C ILE A 467 -15.51 -14.73 -16.90
N ALA A 468 -14.86 -13.65 -17.31
CA ALA A 468 -13.44 -13.60 -17.55
C ALA A 468 -12.83 -12.34 -16.92
N ILE A 469 -11.58 -12.49 -16.47
CA ILE A 469 -10.73 -11.37 -16.04
C ILE A 469 -9.66 -11.15 -17.10
N LEU A 470 -9.58 -9.92 -17.59
CA LEU A 470 -8.53 -9.47 -18.49
C LEU A 470 -7.61 -8.50 -17.76
N VAL A 471 -6.30 -8.72 -17.88
CA VAL A 471 -5.27 -7.85 -17.31
C VAL A 471 -4.54 -7.15 -18.43
N THR A 472 -4.50 -5.82 -18.40
CA THR A 472 -3.83 -5.01 -19.43
C THR A 472 -2.34 -4.81 -19.15
N ILE A 473 -1.55 -4.70 -20.22
CA ILE A 473 -0.12 -4.34 -20.11
C ILE A 473 0.03 -2.90 -19.60
N LYS A 474 -0.72 -1.96 -20.17
CA LYS A 474 -0.70 -0.56 -19.75
C LYS A 474 -1.66 -0.33 -18.59
N THR A 475 -1.23 0.49 -17.64
CA THR A 475 -2.11 1.10 -16.64
C THR A 475 -2.85 2.27 -17.27
N PHE A 476 -4.18 2.23 -17.27
CA PHE A 476 -4.98 3.34 -17.79
C PHE A 476 -4.95 4.53 -16.85
N THR A 477 -4.82 5.73 -17.42
CA THR A 477 -4.86 6.99 -16.67
C THR A 477 -6.31 7.36 -16.41
N LEU A 478 -6.66 7.62 -15.15
CA LEU A 478 -8.02 8.01 -14.79
C LEU A 478 -8.36 9.39 -15.37
N SER A 479 -9.57 9.52 -15.91
CA SER A 479 -10.10 10.75 -16.49
C SER A 479 -11.60 10.84 -16.29
N ARG A 480 -12.23 11.91 -16.80
CA ARG A 480 -13.70 12.01 -16.80
C ARG A 480 -14.40 10.89 -17.58
N ARG A 481 -13.69 10.21 -18.50
CA ARG A 481 -14.20 9.11 -19.34
C ARG A 481 -13.59 7.76 -19.02
N VAL A 482 -12.64 7.70 -18.08
CA VAL A 482 -11.92 6.47 -17.71
C VAL A 482 -11.87 6.38 -16.20
N GLN A 483 -12.80 5.63 -15.60
CA GLN A 483 -12.91 5.39 -14.16
C GLN A 483 -13.49 3.99 -13.93
N PRO A 484 -13.11 3.29 -12.86
CA PRO A 484 -13.62 1.95 -12.62
C PRO A 484 -15.10 1.96 -12.19
N VAL A 485 -15.81 0.86 -12.43
CA VAL A 485 -17.09 0.58 -11.78
C VAL A 485 -16.84 0.08 -10.36
N CYS A 486 -17.76 0.33 -9.43
CA CYS A 486 -17.62 -0.24 -8.10
C CYS A 486 -17.91 -1.75 -8.11
N VAL A 487 -17.19 -2.48 -7.28
CA VAL A 487 -17.49 -3.87 -6.93
C VAL A 487 -17.85 -3.89 -5.45
N ASP A 488 -18.91 -4.63 -5.09
CA ASP A 488 -19.33 -4.79 -3.69
C ASP A 488 -18.53 -5.90 -3.01
N TRP A 489 -17.25 -5.60 -2.71
CA TRP A 489 -16.29 -6.57 -2.17
C TRP A 489 -16.76 -7.30 -0.92
N GLY A 490 -17.50 -6.62 -0.04
CA GLY A 490 -17.95 -7.16 1.24
C GLY A 490 -19.35 -7.77 1.23
N SER A 491 -20.00 -7.90 0.06
CA SER A 491 -21.42 -8.30 -0.02
C SER A 491 -22.38 -7.36 0.71
N ASN A 492 -21.97 -6.13 1.02
CA ASN A 492 -22.68 -5.24 1.93
C ASN A 492 -24.01 -4.76 1.35
N TYR A 493 -24.08 -4.70 0.02
CA TYR A 493 -25.20 -4.15 -0.73
C TYR A 493 -25.80 -5.18 -1.69
N ALA A 494 -25.18 -6.35 -1.87
CA ALA A 494 -25.60 -7.39 -2.79
C ALA A 494 -27.08 -7.77 -2.61
N SER A 495 -27.54 -7.96 -1.37
CA SER A 495 -28.94 -8.29 -1.06
C SER A 495 -29.90 -7.11 -1.31
N GLU A 496 -29.47 -5.87 -1.09
CA GLU A 496 -30.29 -4.68 -1.38
C GLU A 496 -30.37 -4.35 -2.87
N LEU A 497 -29.26 -4.52 -3.59
CA LEU A 497 -29.10 -4.22 -5.01
C LEU A 497 -29.79 -5.25 -5.90
N SER A 498 -29.83 -6.51 -5.47
CA SER A 498 -30.45 -7.62 -6.20
C SER A 498 -31.90 -7.88 -5.79
N ASN A 499 -32.45 -7.21 -4.77
CA ASN A 499 -33.82 -7.43 -4.32
C ASN A 499 -34.83 -6.69 -5.22
N PRO A 500 -35.66 -7.40 -6.00
CA PRO A 500 -36.58 -6.81 -6.96
C PRO A 500 -37.86 -6.26 -6.30
N SER A 501 -38.09 -6.49 -5.00
CA SER A 501 -39.23 -5.90 -4.28
C SER A 501 -39.16 -4.36 -4.13
N ARG A 502 -38.08 -3.72 -4.61
CA ARG A 502 -37.87 -2.26 -4.59
C ARG A 502 -38.01 -1.55 -5.95
N ASN A 503 -38.58 -2.15 -7.00
CA ASN A 503 -38.53 -1.56 -8.36
C ASN A 503 -37.07 -1.16 -8.73
N SER A 504 -36.11 -2.04 -8.42
CA SER A 504 -34.70 -1.78 -8.70
C SER A 504 -34.43 -1.92 -10.20
N TYR A 505 -33.90 -0.85 -10.78
CA TYR A 505 -33.49 -0.82 -12.18
C TYR A 505 -31.98 -0.94 -12.29
N GLY A 506 -31.55 -1.88 -13.11
CA GLY A 506 -30.19 -2.02 -13.58
C GLY A 506 -29.97 -1.29 -14.89
N TYR A 507 -28.72 -1.04 -15.21
CA TYR A 507 -28.30 -0.35 -16.42
C TYR A 507 -27.21 -1.15 -17.12
N VAL A 508 -27.33 -1.27 -18.43
CA VAL A 508 -26.35 -1.90 -19.31
C VAL A 508 -25.95 -0.86 -20.36
N ALA A 509 -24.65 -0.72 -20.62
CA ALA A 509 -24.15 0.14 -21.68
C ALA A 509 -23.43 -0.70 -22.74
N GLY A 510 -23.61 -0.33 -24.01
CA GLY A 510 -22.99 -1.06 -25.11
C GLY A 510 -23.23 -0.44 -26.48
N TRP A 511 -22.57 -1.03 -27.47
CA TRP A 511 -22.68 -0.66 -28.88
C TRP A 511 -23.44 -1.73 -29.68
N GLY A 512 -24.10 -2.67 -29.01
CA GLY A 512 -24.84 -3.75 -29.63
C GLY A 512 -25.96 -3.29 -30.55
N PHE A 513 -26.64 -4.26 -31.15
CA PHE A 513 -27.79 -4.01 -32.00
C PHE A 513 -28.93 -3.37 -31.18
N THR A 514 -29.51 -2.30 -31.72
CA THR A 514 -30.61 -1.56 -31.09
C THR A 514 -31.98 -2.20 -31.30
N ALA A 515 -32.09 -3.14 -32.25
CA ALA A 515 -33.29 -3.94 -32.51
C ALA A 515 -32.95 -5.21 -33.30
N GLU A 516 -33.93 -6.12 -33.42
CA GLU A 516 -33.82 -7.44 -34.08
C GLU A 516 -33.28 -7.41 -35.52
N ASN A 517 -33.48 -6.31 -36.26
CA ASN A 517 -33.12 -6.17 -37.68
C ASN A 517 -32.32 -4.90 -38.02
N GLU A 518 -31.75 -4.22 -37.03
CA GLU A 518 -31.01 -2.96 -37.25
C GLU A 518 -29.49 -3.18 -37.35
N ASN A 519 -28.74 -2.13 -37.70
CA ASN A 519 -27.28 -2.16 -37.62
C ASN A 519 -26.83 -1.92 -36.16
N PRO A 520 -25.64 -2.39 -35.76
CA PRO A 520 -25.09 -2.05 -34.45
C PRO A 520 -24.95 -0.53 -34.30
N SER A 521 -25.20 -0.03 -33.09
CA SER A 521 -25.12 1.41 -32.83
C SER A 521 -23.69 1.93 -33.00
N GLU A 522 -23.53 3.03 -33.73
CA GLU A 522 -22.24 3.74 -33.84
C GLU A 522 -21.83 4.42 -32.52
N GLU A 523 -22.81 4.80 -31.70
CA GLU A 523 -22.61 5.50 -30.43
C GLU A 523 -22.94 4.59 -29.25
N LEU A 524 -22.31 4.83 -28.11
CA LEU A 524 -22.63 4.10 -26.88
C LEU A 524 -24.08 4.39 -26.48
N LYS A 525 -24.86 3.34 -26.22
CA LYS A 525 -26.24 3.44 -25.75
C LYS A 525 -26.36 2.87 -24.34
N GLU A 526 -27.39 3.32 -23.62
CA GLU A 526 -27.80 2.81 -22.32
C GLU A 526 -29.13 2.08 -22.46
N LEU A 527 -29.21 0.91 -21.83
CA LEU A 527 -30.43 0.17 -21.63
C LEU A 527 -30.73 0.07 -20.13
N LYS A 528 -31.89 0.57 -19.73
CA LYS A 528 -32.40 0.49 -18.35
C LYS A 528 -33.35 -0.70 -18.23
N VAL A 529 -33.00 -1.70 -17.42
CA VAL A 529 -33.75 -2.96 -17.25
C VAL A 529 -34.18 -3.17 -15.79
N PRO A 530 -35.38 -3.71 -15.53
CA PRO A 530 -35.76 -4.10 -14.17
C PRO A 530 -35.01 -5.39 -13.78
N ALA A 531 -34.64 -5.49 -12.50
CA ALA A 531 -34.21 -6.76 -11.92
C ALA A 531 -35.40 -7.72 -11.82
N VAL A 532 -35.17 -9.00 -12.08
CA VAL A 532 -36.19 -10.05 -12.06
C VAL A 532 -35.80 -11.12 -11.04
N THR A 533 -36.76 -11.64 -10.27
CA THR A 533 -36.47 -12.74 -9.34
C THR A 533 -36.10 -14.01 -10.11
N TYR A 534 -35.36 -14.91 -9.46
CA TYR A 534 -35.08 -16.23 -10.02
C TYR A 534 -36.39 -16.98 -10.37
N GLU A 535 -37.39 -16.93 -9.48
CA GLU A 535 -38.69 -17.59 -9.69
C GLU A 535 -39.44 -17.03 -10.91
N GLN A 536 -39.51 -15.70 -11.04
CA GLN A 536 -40.13 -15.04 -12.19
C GLN A 536 -39.37 -15.35 -13.47
N CYS A 537 -38.03 -15.39 -13.41
CA CYS A 537 -37.22 -15.74 -14.56
C CYS A 537 -37.49 -17.18 -15.01
N ASN A 538 -37.41 -18.14 -14.08
CA ASN A 538 -37.63 -19.55 -14.36
C ASN A 538 -39.04 -19.84 -14.91
N GLN A 539 -40.06 -19.08 -14.52
CA GLN A 539 -41.43 -19.26 -15.01
C GLN A 539 -41.70 -18.68 -16.40
N ASN A 540 -40.94 -17.68 -16.83
CA ASN A 540 -41.20 -16.93 -18.07
C ASN A 540 -40.11 -17.10 -19.14
N LEU A 541 -39.00 -17.78 -18.81
CA LEU A 541 -38.00 -18.14 -19.82
C LEU A 541 -38.56 -19.17 -20.81
N PRO A 542 -38.16 -19.12 -22.08
CA PRO A 542 -38.47 -20.17 -23.04
C PRO A 542 -37.88 -21.52 -22.60
N GLU A 543 -38.60 -22.62 -22.86
CA GLU A 543 -38.22 -23.98 -22.45
C GLU A 543 -36.81 -24.38 -22.91
N ASP A 544 -36.41 -23.94 -24.12
CA ASP A 544 -35.07 -24.18 -24.68
C ASP A 544 -33.95 -23.36 -24.01
N TYR A 545 -34.31 -22.34 -23.21
CA TYR A 545 -33.38 -21.49 -22.47
C TYR A 545 -33.35 -21.73 -20.96
N GLU A 546 -34.31 -22.47 -20.40
CA GLU A 546 -34.34 -22.83 -18.97
C GLU A 546 -33.04 -23.52 -18.52
N ALA A 547 -32.46 -24.36 -19.39
CA ALA A 547 -31.21 -25.08 -19.10
C ALA A 547 -30.01 -24.14 -18.85
N PHE A 548 -30.05 -22.90 -19.37
CA PHE A 548 -29.01 -21.89 -19.17
C PHE A 548 -29.19 -21.07 -17.89
N LEU A 549 -30.32 -21.21 -17.17
CA LEU A 549 -30.55 -20.56 -15.88
C LEU A 549 -29.85 -21.33 -14.74
N THR A 550 -28.51 -21.33 -14.78
CA THR A 550 -27.67 -21.93 -13.74
C THR A 550 -27.67 -21.09 -12.45
N ASP A 551 -27.14 -21.64 -11.36
CA ASP A 551 -27.14 -21.04 -10.01
C ASP A 551 -26.30 -19.74 -9.88
N ASP A 552 -25.44 -19.49 -10.86
CA ASP A 552 -24.65 -18.29 -11.03
C ASP A 552 -25.33 -17.22 -11.90
N LYS A 553 -26.54 -17.46 -12.42
CA LYS A 553 -27.23 -16.51 -13.29
C LYS A 553 -28.19 -15.62 -12.54
N LEU A 554 -28.29 -14.40 -13.03
CA LEU A 554 -29.33 -13.44 -12.68
C LEU A 554 -30.07 -13.00 -13.94
N CYS A 555 -31.32 -12.58 -13.77
CA CYS A 555 -32.16 -12.15 -14.87
C CYS A 555 -32.52 -10.67 -14.74
N ALA A 556 -32.48 -9.97 -15.87
CA ALA A 556 -32.95 -8.60 -15.97
C ALA A 556 -33.47 -8.33 -17.39
N GLY A 557 -34.54 -7.56 -17.49
CA GLY A 557 -35.16 -7.25 -18.77
C GLY A 557 -36.66 -7.11 -18.67
N TYR A 558 -37.29 -6.69 -19.75
CA TYR A 558 -38.74 -6.60 -19.84
C TYR A 558 -39.30 -7.83 -20.57
N LEU A 559 -40.50 -8.24 -20.18
CA LEU A 559 -41.35 -9.04 -21.05
C LEU A 559 -42.10 -8.09 -21.99
N ASP A 560 -42.17 -8.41 -23.27
CA ASP A 560 -43.06 -7.78 -24.26
C ASP A 560 -42.86 -6.27 -24.54
N GLN A 561 -41.71 -5.65 -24.20
CA GLN A 561 -41.46 -4.22 -24.47
C GLN A 561 -40.52 -3.93 -25.66
N GLY A 562 -40.05 -4.95 -26.37
CA GLY A 562 -39.23 -4.73 -27.58
C GLY A 562 -37.83 -4.15 -27.29
N THR A 563 -37.30 -4.36 -26.07
CA THR A 563 -35.96 -3.90 -25.67
C THR A 563 -35.22 -4.99 -24.90
N SER A 564 -34.08 -5.47 -25.41
CA SER A 564 -33.23 -6.46 -24.74
C SER A 564 -31.74 -6.23 -25.03
N VAL A 565 -30.87 -6.87 -24.25
CA VAL A 565 -29.42 -6.91 -24.52
C VAL A 565 -29.13 -7.77 -25.73
N CYS A 566 -28.23 -7.32 -26.60
CA CYS A 566 -28.02 -7.98 -27.89
C CYS A 566 -26.55 -8.24 -28.25
N LYS A 567 -26.33 -8.85 -29.42
CA LYS A 567 -25.00 -9.17 -29.95
C LYS A 567 -24.12 -7.91 -29.94
N GLY A 568 -22.95 -8.03 -29.31
CA GLY A 568 -22.01 -6.90 -29.14
C GLY A 568 -22.13 -6.16 -27.80
N ASP A 569 -23.14 -6.45 -26.98
CA ASP A 569 -23.19 -6.07 -25.56
C ASP A 569 -22.63 -7.16 -24.64
N SER A 570 -22.40 -8.37 -25.18
CA SER A 570 -21.77 -9.50 -24.50
C SER A 570 -20.54 -9.07 -23.71
N GLY A 571 -20.45 -9.49 -22.46
CA GLY A 571 -19.38 -9.11 -21.54
C GLY A 571 -19.52 -7.72 -20.92
N GLY A 572 -20.46 -6.88 -21.37
CA GLY A 572 -20.81 -5.63 -20.72
C GLY A 572 -21.34 -5.84 -19.30
N GLY A 573 -21.15 -4.84 -18.43
CA GLY A 573 -21.59 -4.90 -17.05
C GLY A 573 -23.05 -4.47 -16.88
N LEU A 574 -23.83 -5.27 -16.15
CA LEU A 574 -25.09 -4.85 -15.56
C LEU A 574 -24.78 -4.17 -14.22
N VAL A 575 -25.12 -2.88 -14.12
CA VAL A 575 -24.83 -2.08 -12.94
C VAL A 575 -26.10 -1.58 -12.26
N PHE A 576 -26.08 -1.53 -10.92
CA PHE A 576 -27.16 -0.97 -10.12
C PHE A 576 -26.65 0.23 -9.32
N LYS A 577 -27.51 1.24 -9.18
CA LYS A 577 -27.19 2.43 -8.39
C LYS A 577 -27.50 2.17 -6.91
N HIS A 578 -26.52 2.38 -6.04
CA HIS A 578 -26.68 2.45 -4.59
C HIS A 578 -26.12 3.79 -4.10
N LYS A 579 -26.95 4.59 -3.42
CA LYS A 579 -26.64 5.99 -3.07
C LYS A 579 -26.19 6.74 -4.33
N ASP A 580 -24.97 7.29 -4.36
CA ASP A 580 -24.42 8.05 -5.50
C ASP A 580 -23.45 7.25 -6.38
N ARG A 581 -23.41 5.92 -6.23
CA ARG A 581 -22.49 5.05 -6.97
C ARG A 581 -23.18 3.92 -7.70
N TYR A 582 -22.54 3.46 -8.78
CA TYR A 582 -22.95 2.32 -9.58
C TYR A 582 -22.03 1.13 -9.30
N TYR A 583 -22.65 0.01 -8.97
CA TYR A 583 -21.98 -1.25 -8.65
C TYR A 583 -22.29 -2.28 -9.72
N ILE A 584 -21.27 -2.97 -10.22
CA ILE A 584 -21.46 -4.09 -11.14
C ILE A 584 -21.98 -5.30 -10.38
N THR A 585 -23.12 -5.84 -10.83
CA THR A 585 -23.75 -7.02 -10.21
C THR A 585 -23.79 -8.20 -11.18
N GLY A 586 -23.86 -7.93 -12.47
CA GLY A 586 -23.93 -8.94 -13.52
C GLY A 586 -23.06 -8.64 -14.72
N ILE A 587 -22.82 -9.66 -15.54
CA ILE A 587 -22.12 -9.57 -16.82
C ILE A 587 -23.05 -10.13 -17.89
N VAL A 588 -23.28 -9.40 -18.98
CA VAL A 588 -24.11 -9.86 -20.10
C VAL A 588 -23.55 -11.18 -20.63
N SER A 589 -24.31 -12.27 -20.47
CA SER A 589 -23.89 -13.63 -20.82
C SER A 589 -24.69 -14.15 -22.03
N LEU A 590 -25.99 -14.38 -21.85
CA LEU A 590 -26.86 -14.97 -22.87
C LEU A 590 -28.17 -14.18 -22.96
N SER A 591 -28.77 -14.16 -24.15
CA SER A 591 -30.16 -13.72 -24.32
C SER A 591 -30.87 -14.64 -25.32
N PRO A 592 -32.18 -14.90 -25.13
CA PRO A 592 -32.95 -15.67 -26.09
C PRO A 592 -32.90 -15.04 -27.48
N GLN A 593 -32.78 -15.87 -28.51
CA GLN A 593 -32.75 -15.41 -29.91
C GLN A 593 -34.16 -15.40 -30.50
N ALA A 594 -34.44 -14.42 -31.36
CA ALA A 594 -35.71 -14.36 -32.09
C ALA A 594 -35.75 -15.48 -33.16
N PRO A 595 -36.93 -16.04 -33.48
CA PRO A 595 -37.08 -17.09 -34.50
C PRO A 595 -36.57 -16.69 -35.90
N THR A 596 -36.54 -15.39 -36.21
CA THR A 596 -36.06 -14.82 -37.48
C THR A 596 -34.55 -14.61 -37.54
N GLY A 597 -33.83 -14.93 -36.45
CA GLY A 597 -32.45 -14.49 -36.22
C GLY A 597 -32.42 -13.07 -35.66
N GLY A 598 -31.54 -12.82 -34.69
CA GLY A 598 -31.52 -11.57 -33.91
C GLY A 598 -31.77 -11.82 -32.43
N CYS A 599 -31.77 -10.77 -31.62
CA CYS A 599 -32.00 -10.89 -30.17
C CYS A 599 -33.48 -10.75 -29.86
N ASN A 600 -34.04 -11.69 -29.12
CA ASN A 600 -35.45 -11.63 -28.76
C ASN A 600 -35.66 -10.46 -27.79
N SER A 601 -36.31 -9.42 -28.29
CA SER A 601 -36.55 -8.17 -27.58
C SER A 601 -37.71 -8.25 -26.56
N GLN A 602 -38.35 -9.42 -26.48
CA GLN A 602 -39.49 -9.73 -25.62
C GLN A 602 -39.14 -10.66 -24.45
N GLN A 603 -37.86 -10.98 -24.27
CA GLN A 603 -37.40 -11.97 -23.30
C GLN A 603 -36.36 -11.42 -22.33
N TYR A 604 -36.24 -12.05 -21.16
CA TYR A 604 -35.22 -11.70 -20.16
C TYR A 604 -33.81 -12.02 -20.66
N GLY A 605 -32.87 -11.13 -20.34
CA GLY A 605 -31.45 -11.40 -20.50
C GLY A 605 -30.91 -12.18 -19.30
N LEU A 606 -29.98 -13.11 -19.55
CA LEU A 606 -29.23 -13.83 -18.55
C LEU A 606 -27.86 -13.19 -18.37
N TYR A 607 -27.49 -12.96 -17.13
CA TYR A 607 -26.23 -12.34 -16.76
C TYR A 607 -25.50 -13.21 -15.75
N THR A 608 -24.19 -13.33 -15.87
CA THR A 608 -23.35 -14.01 -14.87
C THR A 608 -23.22 -13.12 -13.64
N SER A 609 -23.62 -13.63 -12.48
CA SER A 609 -23.58 -12.92 -11.20
C SER A 609 -22.15 -12.69 -10.75
N VAL A 610 -21.71 -11.43 -10.73
CA VAL A 610 -20.36 -11.05 -10.26
C VAL A 610 -20.16 -11.49 -8.81
N TYR A 611 -21.23 -11.40 -8.01
CA TYR A 611 -21.25 -11.76 -6.59
C TYR A 611 -20.71 -13.17 -6.33
N ARG A 612 -21.11 -14.14 -7.16
CA ARG A 612 -20.73 -15.55 -7.04
C ARG A 612 -19.23 -15.81 -7.24
N TYR A 613 -18.52 -14.85 -7.83
CA TYR A 613 -17.12 -14.99 -8.21
C TYR A 613 -16.18 -14.03 -7.48
N ILE A 614 -16.67 -13.21 -6.54
CA ILE A 614 -15.85 -12.20 -5.84
C ILE A 614 -14.67 -12.87 -5.11
N GLU A 615 -14.96 -13.76 -4.17
CA GLU A 615 -13.97 -14.37 -3.28
C GLU A 615 -13.05 -15.35 -4.03
N GLU A 616 -13.64 -16.29 -4.76
CA GLU A 616 -12.89 -17.41 -5.34
C GLU A 616 -12.15 -17.06 -6.64
N PHE A 617 -12.48 -15.95 -7.29
CA PHE A 617 -11.96 -15.64 -8.63
C PHE A 617 -11.51 -14.20 -8.81
N ILE A 618 -12.29 -13.19 -8.41
CA ILE A 618 -11.99 -11.79 -8.74
C ILE A 618 -10.94 -11.20 -7.78
N LEU A 619 -11.08 -11.42 -6.46
CA LEU A 619 -10.22 -10.80 -5.44
C LEU A 619 -8.74 -11.13 -5.62
N ASP A 620 -8.41 -12.41 -5.84
CA ASP A 620 -7.03 -12.86 -6.08
C ASP A 620 -6.37 -12.15 -7.29
N LYS A 621 -7.13 -11.93 -8.37
CA LYS A 621 -6.58 -11.25 -9.56
C LYS A 621 -6.43 -9.76 -9.31
N VAL A 622 -7.40 -9.15 -8.63
CA VAL A 622 -7.32 -7.73 -8.29
C VAL A 622 -6.16 -7.44 -7.35
N SER A 623 -5.93 -8.27 -6.33
CA SER A 623 -4.81 -8.12 -5.41
C SER A 623 -3.46 -8.32 -6.10
N ARG A 624 -3.33 -9.34 -6.96
CA ARG A 624 -2.09 -9.65 -7.69
C ARG A 624 -1.74 -8.62 -8.76
N PHE A 625 -2.73 -7.99 -9.38
CA PHE A 625 -2.53 -7.04 -10.49
C PHE A 625 -2.91 -5.60 -10.13
N LYS A 626 -2.84 -5.23 -8.85
CA LYS A 626 -2.93 -3.82 -8.43
C LYS A 626 -1.87 -2.99 -9.17
N PRO A 627 -2.22 -1.77 -9.65
CA PRO A 627 -1.21 -0.84 -10.16
C PRO A 627 -0.16 -0.58 -9.08
N GLN A 628 1.13 -0.60 -9.45
CA GLN A 628 2.18 -0.10 -8.56
C GLN A 628 2.07 1.43 -8.52
N HIS A 629 1.95 2.00 -7.32
CA HIS A 629 1.74 3.44 -7.10
C HIS A 629 2.98 4.12 -6.52
#